data_AF-A0A972D3Z7-F1
#
_entry.id   AF-A0A972D3Z7-F1
#
_cell.length_a   1.000
_cell.length_b   1.000
_cell.length_c   1.000
_cell.angle_alpha   90.00
_cell.angle_beta   90.00
_cell.angle_gamma   90.00
#
_symmetry.space_group_name_H-M   'P 1'
#
loop_
_entity.id
_entity.type
_entity.pdbx_description
1 polymer ?
#
loop_
_entity_poly.entity_id
_entity_poly.type
_entity_poly.pdbx_seq_one_letter_code
_entity_poly.pdbx_strand_id
1 'polypeptide(L)'
;EYIPGTEYTLDILADLKGQVLSVVPRERLEVRAGEVSKSRTVYRKDLIEQGKYIVEKLGAIGPVTVQCIDNGQQVYWIEVNPRFGGGVSLAIQAGVDYPLLLYQMVKKQKLQPFLGQYNHNLTMLRYDQAVYF
;
A
#
# COMPACT_ATOMS: atom_id res chain seq x y z
N GLU A 1 -16.45 10.61 -13.81
CA GLU A 1 -16.94 11.64 -12.86
C GLU A 1 -15.77 12.08 -12.00
N TYR A 2 -15.70 13.36 -11.60
CA TYR A 2 -14.65 13.86 -10.71
C TYR A 2 -15.12 13.77 -9.26
N ILE A 3 -14.31 13.17 -8.39
CA ILE A 3 -14.61 13.00 -6.97
C ILE A 3 -13.57 13.82 -6.17
N PRO A 4 -13.98 14.89 -5.46
CA PRO A 4 -13.07 15.63 -4.61
C PRO A 4 -12.76 14.84 -3.33
N GLY A 5 -11.55 14.97 -2.80
CA GLY A 5 -11.18 14.35 -1.53
C GLY A 5 -9.71 14.07 -1.39
N THR A 6 -9.35 13.39 -0.30
CA THR A 6 -7.99 12.92 -0.05
C THR A 6 -7.79 11.57 -0.72
N GLU A 7 -6.78 11.47 -1.58
CA GLU A 7 -6.44 10.19 -2.22
C GLU A 7 -5.53 9.34 -1.34
N TYR A 8 -5.84 8.05 -1.27
CA TYR A 8 -5.03 7.06 -0.59
C TYR A 8 -4.64 5.91 -1.53
N THR A 9 -3.47 5.35 -1.28
CA THR A 9 -3.04 4.06 -1.84
C THR A 9 -2.72 3.12 -0.68
N LEU A 10 -3.32 1.93 -0.68
CA LEU A 10 -3.03 0.88 0.26
C LEU A 10 -2.07 -0.10 -0.41
N ASP A 11 -0.85 -0.20 0.10
CA ASP A 11 0.09 -1.27 -0.28
C ASP A 11 -0.23 -2.51 0.58
N ILE A 12 -0.71 -3.56 -0.08
CA ILE A 12 -1.21 -4.78 0.56
C ILE A 12 -0.32 -5.95 0.13
N LEU A 13 0.07 -6.80 1.09
CA LEU A 13 0.71 -8.07 0.79
C LEU A 13 -0.19 -9.21 1.27
N ALA A 14 -0.60 -10.06 0.34
CA ALA A 14 -1.27 -11.33 0.64
C ALA A 14 -0.29 -12.51 0.44
N ASP A 15 -0.47 -13.55 1.24
CA ASP A 15 0.30 -14.78 1.11
C ASP A 15 -0.12 -15.61 -0.12
N LEU A 16 0.53 -16.75 -0.35
CA LEU A 16 0.23 -17.63 -1.48
C LEU A 16 -1.12 -18.37 -1.39
N LYS A 17 -1.86 -18.18 -0.28
CA LYS A 17 -3.20 -18.73 -0.05
C LYS A 17 -4.27 -17.63 -0.02
N GLY A 18 -3.89 -16.38 -0.28
CA GLY A 18 -4.79 -15.23 -0.29
C GLY A 18 -5.08 -14.65 1.11
N GLN A 19 -4.37 -15.07 2.16
CA GLN A 19 -4.46 -14.43 3.48
C GLN A 19 -3.65 -13.13 3.46
N VAL A 20 -4.27 -12.01 3.83
CA VAL A 20 -3.56 -10.73 3.89
C VAL A 20 -2.64 -10.68 5.10
N LEU A 21 -1.35 -10.42 4.85
CA LEU A 21 -0.30 -10.31 5.85
C LEU A 21 -0.12 -8.88 6.35
N SER A 22 -0.20 -7.90 5.46
CA SER A 22 0.00 -6.48 5.78
C SER A 22 -0.83 -5.57 4.89
N VAL A 23 -1.19 -4.40 5.42
CA VAL A 23 -1.84 -3.30 4.70
C VAL A 23 -1.22 -1.99 5.19
N VAL A 24 -0.64 -1.22 4.27
CA VAL A 24 -0.03 0.09 4.56
C VAL A 24 -0.75 1.17 3.76
N PRO A 25 -1.71 1.89 4.37
CA PRO A 25 -2.32 3.07 3.78
C PRO A 25 -1.31 4.21 3.68
N ARG A 26 -1.28 4.85 2.51
CA ARG A 26 -0.51 6.05 2.23
C ARG A 26 -1.39 7.13 1.67
N GLU A 27 -1.33 8.31 2.26
CA GLU A 27 -1.90 9.53 1.71
C GLU A 27 -1.02 10.00 0.54
N ARG A 28 -1.65 10.38 -0.58
CA ARG A 28 -0.98 10.95 -1.75
C ARG A 28 -1.01 12.48 -1.62
N LEU A 29 0.07 13.05 -1.11
CA LEU A 29 0.17 14.50 -0.85
C LEU A 29 0.38 15.30 -2.13
N GLU A 30 1.17 14.76 -3.06
CA GLU A 30 1.44 15.39 -4.35
C GLU A 30 1.69 14.33 -5.42
N VAL A 31 0.93 14.43 -6.51
CA VAL A 31 1.03 13.55 -7.68
C VAL A 31 1.60 14.36 -8.84
N ARG A 32 2.70 13.89 -9.44
CA ARG A 32 3.33 14.51 -10.61
C ARG A 32 3.36 13.48 -11.73
N ALA A 33 2.73 13.79 -12.87
CA ALA A 33 2.66 12.90 -14.04
C ALA A 33 2.15 11.48 -13.74
N GLY A 34 1.15 11.35 -12.85
CA GLY A 34 0.55 10.07 -12.45
C GLY A 34 1.30 9.33 -11.33
N GLU A 35 2.56 9.70 -11.07
CA GLU A 35 3.39 9.12 -10.01
C GLU A 35 3.39 9.98 -8.74
N VAL A 36 3.50 9.32 -7.58
CA VAL A 36 3.50 10.03 -6.30
C VAL A 36 4.88 10.61 -6.03
N SER A 37 4.97 11.93 -6.00
CA SER A 37 6.22 12.66 -5.67
C SER A 37 6.35 12.89 -4.16
N LYS A 38 5.21 13.04 -3.45
CA LYS A 38 5.13 13.19 -2.00
C LYS A 38 4.03 12.30 -1.43
N SER A 39 4.35 11.53 -0.40
CA SER A 39 3.41 10.61 0.24
C SER A 39 3.70 10.48 1.72
N ARG A 40 2.68 10.13 2.50
CA ARG A 40 2.80 9.92 3.94
C ARG A 40 2.10 8.64 4.35
N THR A 41 2.75 7.79 5.15
CA THR A 41 2.05 6.67 5.77
C THR A 41 1.05 7.18 6.80
N VAL A 42 -0.13 6.58 6.85
CA VAL A 42 -1.18 6.98 7.80
C VAL A 42 -1.76 5.77 8.48
N TYR A 43 -2.07 5.89 9.77
CA TYR A 43 -2.83 4.85 10.46
C TYR A 43 -4.33 5.09 10.29
N ARG A 44 -4.94 4.36 9.37
CA ARG A 44 -6.38 4.37 9.09
C ARG A 44 -6.93 2.96 9.24
N LYS A 45 -7.41 2.63 10.45
CA LYS A 45 -7.89 1.28 10.80
C LYS A 45 -9.02 0.83 9.86
N ASP A 46 -9.93 1.74 9.54
CA ASP A 46 -11.03 1.53 8.60
C ASP A 46 -10.53 1.13 7.20
N LEU A 47 -9.54 1.86 6.67
CA LEU A 47 -8.94 1.55 5.36
C LEU A 47 -8.18 0.22 5.41
N ILE A 48 -7.47 -0.08 6.50
CA ILE A 48 -6.77 -1.36 6.69
C ILE A 48 -7.75 -2.53 6.62
N GLU A 49 -8.86 -2.45 7.34
CA GLU A 49 -9.87 -3.50 7.40
C GLU A 49 -10.58 -3.68 6.05
N GLN A 50 -10.95 -2.58 5.39
CA GLN A 50 -11.61 -2.61 4.08
C GLN A 50 -10.67 -3.10 2.98
N GLY A 51 -9.42 -2.63 2.95
CA GLY A 51 -8.40 -3.08 2.00
C GLY A 51 -8.12 -4.58 2.13
N LYS A 52 -7.99 -5.07 3.38
CA LYS A 52 -7.91 -6.50 3.66
C LYS A 52 -9.12 -7.24 3.08
N TYR A 53 -10.33 -6.79 3.41
CA TYR A 53 -11.56 -7.42 2.95
C TYR A 53 -11.63 -7.52 1.42
N ILE A 54 -11.31 -6.43 0.72
CA ILE A 54 -11.30 -6.39 -0.76
C ILE A 54 -10.33 -7.44 -1.32
N VAL A 55 -9.08 -7.45 -0.84
CA VAL A 55 -8.04 -8.35 -1.36
C VAL A 55 -8.34 -9.81 -1.06
N GLU A 56 -8.80 -10.13 0.15
CA GLU A 56 -9.18 -11.51 0.51
C GLU A 56 -10.40 -11.98 -0.29
N LYS A 57 -11.38 -11.11 -0.55
CA LYS A 57 -12.55 -11.44 -1.37
C LYS A 57 -12.21 -11.68 -2.84
N LEU A 58 -11.24 -10.97 -3.37
CA LEU A 58 -10.73 -11.19 -4.73
C LEU A 58 -9.85 -12.44 -4.84
N GLY A 59 -9.38 -13.00 -3.71
CA GLY A 59 -8.46 -14.13 -3.71
C GLY A 59 -7.09 -13.80 -4.30
N ALA A 60 -6.70 -12.52 -4.29
CA ALA A 60 -5.42 -12.09 -4.83
C ALA A 60 -4.26 -12.53 -3.91
N ILE A 61 -3.12 -12.84 -4.52
CA ILE A 61 -1.90 -13.28 -3.84
C ILE A 61 -0.75 -12.33 -4.15
N GLY A 62 0.24 -12.29 -3.26
CA GLY A 62 1.39 -11.41 -3.42
C GLY A 62 1.04 -9.93 -3.23
N PRO A 63 1.83 -9.01 -3.81
CA PRO A 63 1.62 -7.58 -3.65
C PRO A 63 0.42 -7.09 -4.46
N VAL A 64 -0.42 -6.29 -3.82
CA VAL A 64 -1.60 -5.65 -4.41
C VAL A 64 -1.64 -4.21 -3.94
N THR A 65 -1.91 -3.27 -4.85
CA THR A 65 -2.26 -1.89 -4.49
C THR A 65 -3.75 -1.69 -4.66
N VAL A 66 -4.39 -1.09 -3.67
CA VAL A 66 -5.78 -0.64 -3.77
C VAL A 66 -5.79 0.87 -3.60
N GLN A 67 -6.52 1.61 -4.45
CA GLN A 67 -6.63 3.06 -4.33
C GLN A 67 -8.05 3.51 -4.04
N CYS A 68 -8.17 4.57 -3.25
CA CYS A 68 -9.45 5.19 -2.94
C CYS A 68 -9.34 6.71 -2.77
N ILE A 69 -10.48 7.40 -2.84
CA ILE A 69 -10.66 8.81 -2.49
C ILE A 69 -11.60 8.87 -1.30
N ASP A 70 -11.20 9.58 -0.25
CA ASP A 70 -12.06 9.90 0.90
C ASP A 70 -12.50 11.36 0.81
N ASN A 71 -13.80 11.61 0.60
CA ASN A 71 -14.33 12.97 0.52
C ASN A 71 -14.78 13.53 1.89
N GLY A 72 -14.53 12.81 2.99
CA GLY A 72 -14.96 13.16 4.35
C GLY A 72 -16.35 12.65 4.73
N GLN A 73 -17.14 12.15 3.77
CA GLN A 73 -18.44 11.50 4.01
C GLN A 73 -18.39 10.01 3.70
N GLN A 74 -17.71 9.64 2.61
CA GLN A 74 -17.56 8.25 2.19
C GLN A 74 -16.24 8.01 1.44
N VAL A 75 -15.83 6.74 1.41
CA VAL A 75 -14.65 6.26 0.70
C VAL A 75 -15.07 5.68 -0.64
N TYR A 76 -14.50 6.21 -1.73
CA TYR A 76 -14.71 5.74 -3.09
C TYR A 76 -13.50 4.93 -3.55
N TRP A 77 -13.71 3.66 -3.86
CA TRP A 77 -12.65 2.78 -4.38
C TRP A 77 -12.48 3.00 -5.88
N ILE A 78 -11.24 3.24 -6.32
CA ILE A 78 -10.92 3.65 -7.69
C ILE A 78 -10.36 2.46 -8.49
N GLU A 79 -9.33 1.81 -7.97
CA GLU A 79 -8.58 0.79 -8.69
C GLU A 79 -7.96 -0.25 -7.75
N VAL A 80 -7.78 -1.46 -8.30
CA VAL A 80 -7.03 -2.55 -7.68
C VAL A 80 -6.00 -3.01 -8.71
N ASN A 81 -4.71 -2.96 -8.37
CA ASN A 81 -3.64 -3.46 -9.22
C ASN A 81 -2.90 -4.60 -8.50
N PRO A 82 -2.83 -5.82 -9.07
CA PRO A 82 -2.11 -6.94 -8.47
C PRO A 82 -0.59 -6.86 -8.73
N ARG A 83 0.03 -5.78 -8.27
CA ARG A 83 1.47 -5.50 -8.34
C ARG A 83 1.88 -4.51 -7.28
N PHE A 84 3.18 -4.29 -7.13
CA PHE A 84 3.69 -3.13 -6.39
C PHE A 84 3.32 -1.80 -7.06
N GLY A 85 3.03 -0.80 -6.23
CA GLY A 85 2.83 0.59 -6.66
C GLY A 85 4.13 1.38 -6.66
N GLY A 86 4.16 2.49 -7.39
CA GLY A 86 5.36 3.36 -7.48
C GLY A 86 5.81 3.97 -6.14
N GLY A 87 4.95 3.96 -5.11
CA GLY A 87 5.28 4.44 -3.76
C GLY A 87 5.62 3.34 -2.75
N VAL A 88 5.80 2.08 -3.18
CA VAL A 88 6.09 0.94 -2.29
C VAL A 88 7.34 1.16 -1.42
N SER A 89 8.33 1.92 -1.91
CA SER A 89 9.54 2.25 -1.15
C SER A 89 9.22 2.91 0.20
N LEU A 90 8.15 3.71 0.29
CA LEU A 90 7.71 4.29 1.56
C LEU A 90 7.18 3.22 2.52
N ALA A 91 6.39 2.25 2.03
CA ALA A 91 5.90 1.15 2.87
C ALA A 91 7.05 0.26 3.39
N ILE A 92 8.06 0.01 2.56
CA ILE A 92 9.28 -0.71 2.96
C ILE A 92 10.04 0.08 4.04
N GLN A 93 10.29 1.38 3.79
CA GLN A 93 10.98 2.25 4.75
C GLN A 93 10.18 2.43 6.06
N ALA A 94 8.86 2.31 6.01
CA ALA A 94 8.00 2.31 7.18
C ALA A 94 8.11 1.02 8.02
N GLY A 95 8.94 0.05 7.62
CA GLY A 95 9.23 -1.15 8.41
C GLY A 95 8.55 -2.42 7.91
N VAL A 96 7.88 -2.38 6.75
CA VAL A 96 7.32 -3.59 6.13
C VAL A 96 8.28 -4.12 5.07
N ASP A 97 9.18 -5.01 5.49
CA ASP A 97 10.21 -5.59 4.62
C ASP A 97 9.61 -6.58 3.60
N TYR A 98 8.98 -6.05 2.54
CA TYR A 98 8.39 -6.85 1.48
C TYR A 98 9.37 -7.82 0.80
N PRO A 99 10.62 -7.44 0.49
CA PRO A 99 11.60 -8.40 -0.02
C PRO A 99 11.80 -9.61 0.90
N LEU A 100 11.98 -9.41 2.20
CA LEU A 100 12.14 -10.50 3.16
C LEU A 100 10.87 -11.35 3.25
N LEU A 101 9.70 -10.73 3.33
CA LEU A 101 8.42 -11.43 3.42
C LEU A 101 8.18 -12.30 2.18
N LEU A 102 8.44 -11.77 0.98
CA LEU A 102 8.34 -12.52 -0.26
C LEU A 102 9.31 -13.71 -0.28
N TYR A 103 10.55 -13.52 0.18
CA TYR A 103 11.51 -14.60 0.34
C TYR A 103 10.99 -15.70 1.29
N GLN A 104 10.45 -15.32 2.45
CA GLN A 104 9.88 -16.24 3.43
C GLN A 104 8.66 -17.00 2.88
N MET A 105 7.81 -16.32 2.09
CA MET A 105 6.69 -16.94 1.38
C MET A 105 7.15 -18.01 0.39
N VAL A 106 8.17 -17.72 -0.43
CA VAL A 106 8.76 -18.69 -1.38
C VAL A 106 9.37 -19.88 -0.64
N LYS A 107 9.96 -19.65 0.53
CA LYS A 107 10.45 -20.70 1.43
C LYS A 107 9.35 -21.46 2.17
N LYS A 108 8.07 -21.15 1.93
CA LYS A 108 6.90 -21.75 2.59
C LYS A 108 6.95 -21.63 4.12
N GLN A 109 7.60 -20.59 4.63
CA GLN A 109 7.59 -20.30 6.06
C GLN A 109 6.21 -19.84 6.50
N LYS A 110 5.83 -20.18 7.72
CA LYS A 110 4.56 -19.73 8.30
C LYS A 110 4.71 -18.27 8.72
N LEU A 111 4.02 -17.39 8.00
CA LEU A 111 3.89 -15.98 8.35
C LEU A 111 2.59 -15.76 9.11
N GLN A 112 2.57 -14.76 10.00
CA GLN A 112 1.36 -14.31 10.68
C GLN A 112 1.03 -12.90 10.19
N PRO A 113 -0.26 -12.55 10.03
CA PRO A 113 -0.65 -11.18 9.73
C PRO A 113 -0.18 -10.20 10.81
N PHE A 114 0.33 -9.05 10.38
CA PHE A 114 0.84 -7.97 11.24
C PHE A 114 0.23 -6.62 10.82
N LEU A 115 -1.09 -6.63 10.62
CA LEU A 115 -1.85 -5.46 10.16
C LEU A 115 -1.62 -4.25 11.07
N GLY A 116 -1.37 -3.09 10.48
CA GLY A 116 -1.13 -1.86 11.24
C GLY A 116 0.25 -1.77 11.89
N GLN A 117 1.14 -2.76 11.75
CA GLN A 117 2.48 -2.73 12.34
C GLN A 117 3.49 -2.14 11.36
N TYR A 118 3.57 -0.81 11.33
CA TYR A 118 4.53 -0.02 10.55
C TYR A 118 4.67 1.38 11.17
N ASN A 119 5.71 2.13 10.78
CA ASN A 119 5.92 3.50 11.21
C ASN A 119 4.88 4.43 10.54
N HIS A 120 4.00 5.01 11.36
CA HIS A 120 2.99 5.96 10.93
C HIS A 120 3.57 7.37 10.77
N ASN A 121 2.93 8.20 9.94
CA ASN A 121 3.30 9.58 9.67
C ASN A 121 4.70 9.75 9.06
N LEU A 122 5.29 8.70 8.52
CA LEU A 122 6.53 8.77 7.78
C LEU A 122 6.24 9.41 6.42
N THR A 123 6.90 10.53 6.12
CA THR A 123 6.72 11.26 4.86
C THR A 123 7.89 10.99 3.93
N MET A 124 7.58 10.58 2.70
CA MET A 124 8.54 10.44 1.62
C MET A 124 8.45 11.63 0.68
N LEU A 125 9.62 12.15 0.30
CA LEU A 125 9.81 13.08 -0.80
C LEU A 125 10.74 12.39 -1.82
N ARG A 126 10.30 12.29 -3.07
CA ARG A 126 11.13 11.75 -4.15
C ARG A 126 11.71 12.89 -4.98
N TYR A 127 12.94 12.68 -5.44
CA TYR A 127 13.61 13.54 -6.40
C TYR A 127 14.32 12.69 -7.45
N ASP A 128 14.58 13.29 -8.61
CA ASP A 128 15.29 12.64 -9.70
C ASP A 128 16.80 12.87 -9.52
N GLN A 129 17.59 11.81 -9.66
CA GLN A 129 19.06 11.87 -9.60
C GLN A 129 19.64 11.36 -10.92
N ALA A 130 20.53 12.15 -11.53
CA ALA A 130 21.34 11.68 -12.66
C ALA A 130 22.52 10.85 -12.14
N VAL A 131 22.79 9.70 -12.79
CA VAL A 131 23.90 8.81 -12.47
C VAL A 131 24.76 8.64 -13.72
N TYR A 132 26.07 8.80 -13.58
CA TYR A 132 27.06 8.70 -14.66
C TYR A 132 28.08 7.63 -14.30
N PHE A 133 28.51 6.85 -15.28
CA PHE A 133 29.47 5.74 -15.13
C PHE A 133 30.68 5.95 -16.02
#